data_AF-A0A7K2QMF0-F1
#
_entry.id   AF-A0A7K2QMF0-F1
#
_cell.length_a   1.000
_cell.length_b   1.000
_cell.length_c   1.000
_cell.angle_alpha   90.00
_cell.angle_beta   90.00
_cell.angle_gamma   90.00
#
_symmetry.space_group_name_H-M   'P 1'
#
loop_
_entity.id
_entity.type
_entity.pdbx_description
1 polymer ?
#
loop_
_entity_poly.entity_id
_entity_poly.type
_entity_poly.pdbx_seq_one_letter_code
_entity_poly.pdbx_strand_id
1 'polypeptide(L)'
;MAEPDRDHAERSVEEGLAAIARHASLFYADAVPMAASLFAEPALLTRHREGVQEIGTGPHVVRDALAGRLRRELERGRLRPDADPGAAAALLLGACFQRAFFLHFSGPHVVQPVEEFAPAVARTLWAAIR
;
A
#
# COMPACT_ATOMS: atom_id res chain seq x y z
N MET A 1 27.34 20.11 -13.33
CA MET A 1 26.62 19.66 -14.53
C MET A 1 26.13 18.25 -14.25
N ALA A 2 25.00 18.11 -13.55
CA ALA A 2 24.48 16.85 -13.04
C ALA A 2 22.94 16.79 -13.17
N GLU A 3 22.45 15.60 -13.52
CA GLU A 3 21.17 14.97 -13.08
C GLU A 3 19.79 15.26 -13.71
N PRO A 4 19.62 15.38 -15.04
CA PRO A 4 18.28 15.25 -15.62
C PRO A 4 17.71 13.81 -15.53
N ASP A 5 18.57 12.77 -15.51
CA ASP A 5 18.15 11.35 -15.50
C ASP A 5 17.77 10.85 -14.10
N ARG A 6 18.45 11.32 -13.04
CA ARG A 6 18.13 10.92 -11.65
C ARG A 6 16.83 11.57 -11.16
N ASP A 7 16.62 12.87 -11.41
CA ASP A 7 15.36 13.54 -11.09
C ASP A 7 14.16 12.93 -11.83
N HIS A 8 14.36 12.42 -13.05
CA HIS A 8 13.29 11.72 -13.76
C HIS A 8 13.02 10.33 -13.17
N ALA A 9 14.07 9.59 -12.86
CA ALA A 9 14.00 8.30 -12.20
C ALA A 9 13.33 8.36 -10.82
N GLU A 10 13.65 9.36 -10.00
CA GLU A 10 13.04 9.58 -8.68
C GLU A 10 11.55 9.91 -8.79
N ARG A 11 11.18 10.83 -9.69
CA ARG A 11 9.77 11.15 -9.99
C ARG A 11 9.00 9.91 -10.42
N SER A 12 9.62 9.02 -11.21
CA SER A 12 8.99 7.76 -11.64
C SER A 12 8.72 6.79 -10.48
N VAL A 13 9.56 6.80 -9.43
CA VAL A 13 9.32 5.97 -8.23
C VAL A 13 8.17 6.54 -7.41
N GLU A 14 8.17 7.84 -7.14
CA GLU A 14 7.08 8.52 -6.43
C GLU A 14 5.73 8.35 -7.13
N GLU A 15 5.68 8.59 -8.45
CA GLU A 15 4.50 8.36 -9.28
C GLU A 15 4.02 6.90 -9.22
N GLY A 16 4.97 5.96 -9.22
CA GLY A 16 4.69 4.54 -9.02
C GLY A 16 4.04 4.25 -7.66
N LEU A 17 4.51 4.88 -6.58
CA LEU A 17 3.92 4.76 -5.25
C LEU A 17 2.51 5.37 -5.21
N ALA A 18 2.29 6.51 -5.86
CA ALA A 18 0.98 7.14 -5.97
C ALA A 18 -0.01 6.24 -6.72
N ALA A 19 0.41 5.63 -7.83
CA ALA A 19 -0.41 4.69 -8.58
C ALA A 19 -0.76 3.46 -7.74
N ILE A 20 0.18 2.91 -6.98
CA ILE A 20 -0.06 1.78 -6.07
C ILE A 20 -1.04 2.18 -4.97
N ALA A 21 -0.84 3.33 -4.32
CA ALA A 21 -1.72 3.83 -3.27
C ALA A 21 -3.16 4.03 -3.76
N ARG A 22 -3.34 4.54 -4.98
CA ARG A 22 -4.66 4.67 -5.60
C ARG A 22 -5.33 3.32 -5.80
N HIS A 23 -4.65 2.36 -6.43
CA HIS A 23 -5.22 1.04 -6.68
C HIS A 23 -5.52 0.28 -5.38
N ALA A 24 -4.60 0.32 -4.40
CA ALA A 24 -4.80 -0.31 -3.11
C ALA A 24 -6.00 0.31 -2.35
N SER A 25 -6.14 1.64 -2.39
CA SER A 25 -7.27 2.34 -1.75
C SER A 25 -8.62 1.95 -2.35
N LEU A 26 -8.70 1.83 -3.68
CA LEU A 26 -9.91 1.38 -4.37
C LEU A 26 -10.21 -0.09 -4.05
N PHE A 27 -9.20 -0.95 -4.13
CA PHE A 27 -9.32 -2.35 -3.76
C PHE A 27 -9.81 -2.55 -2.32
N TYR A 28 -9.25 -1.81 -1.36
CA TYR A 28 -9.68 -1.91 0.04
C TYR A 28 -11.07 -1.33 0.26
N ALA A 29 -11.47 -0.30 -0.48
CA ALA A 29 -12.85 0.21 -0.41
C ALA A 29 -13.86 -0.89 -0.78
N ASP A 30 -13.55 -1.77 -1.73
CA ASP A 30 -14.41 -2.91 -2.06
C ASP A 30 -14.24 -4.08 -1.08
N ALA A 31 -13.01 -4.36 -0.64
CA ALA A 31 -12.67 -5.56 0.12
C ALA A 31 -13.07 -5.48 1.61
N VAL A 32 -13.02 -4.30 2.23
CA VAL A 32 -13.25 -4.15 3.69
C VAL A 32 -14.64 -4.62 4.13
N PRO A 33 -15.76 -4.28 3.45
CA PRO A 33 -17.09 -4.79 3.82
C PRO A 33 -17.19 -6.31 3.74
N MET A 34 -16.57 -6.93 2.74
CA MET A 34 -16.53 -8.40 2.62
C MET A 34 -15.74 -9.02 3.78
N ALA A 35 -14.61 -8.41 4.13
CA ALA A 35 -13.79 -8.85 5.25
C ALA A 35 -14.51 -8.71 6.60
N ALA A 36 -15.32 -7.67 6.80
CA ALA A 36 -16.09 -7.48 8.03
C ALA A 36 -17.03 -8.67 8.32
N SER A 37 -17.70 -9.19 7.30
CA SER A 37 -18.55 -10.40 7.42
C SER A 37 -17.73 -11.64 7.79
N LEU A 38 -16.52 -11.79 7.23
CA LEU A 38 -15.62 -12.89 7.59
C LEU A 38 -15.17 -12.78 9.05
N PHE A 39 -14.83 -11.58 9.53
CA PHE A 39 -14.40 -11.38 10.91
C PHE A 39 -15.52 -11.58 11.94
N ALA A 40 -16.77 -11.42 11.55
CA ALA A 40 -17.93 -11.64 12.42
C ALA A 40 -18.20 -13.13 12.71
N GLU A 41 -17.72 -14.05 11.87
CA GLU A 41 -17.93 -15.50 12.01
C GLU A 41 -16.58 -16.26 12.06
N PRO A 42 -16.09 -16.61 13.26
CA PRO A 42 -14.78 -17.26 13.44
C PRO A 42 -14.59 -18.55 12.65
N ALA A 43 -15.64 -19.35 12.46
CA ALA A 43 -15.55 -20.58 11.68
C ALA A 43 -15.35 -20.30 10.19
N LEU A 44 -16.03 -19.29 9.66
CA LEU A 44 -15.90 -18.85 8.28
C LEU A 44 -14.51 -18.24 8.02
N LEU A 45 -13.99 -17.46 8.97
CA LEU A 45 -12.64 -16.90 8.88
C LEU A 45 -11.57 -18.00 8.84
N THR A 46 -11.71 -19.02 9.67
CA THR A 46 -10.79 -20.17 9.69
C THR A 46 -10.78 -20.88 8.34
N ARG A 47 -11.96 -21.24 7.81
CA ARG A 47 -12.10 -21.89 6.51
C ARG A 47 -11.56 -21.03 5.36
N HIS A 48 -11.79 -19.71 5.41
CA HIS A 48 -11.25 -18.79 4.42
C HIS A 48 -9.71 -18.76 4.45
N ARG A 49 -9.09 -18.72 5.63
CA ARG A 49 -7.64 -18.76 5.77
C ARG A 49 -7.04 -20.05 5.22
N GLU A 50 -7.64 -21.19 5.55
CA GLU A 50 -7.21 -22.50 5.03
C GLU A 50 -7.26 -22.52 3.50
N GLY A 51 -8.38 -22.12 2.89
CA GLY A 51 -8.52 -22.08 1.43
C GLY A 51 -7.55 -21.11 0.74
N VAL A 52 -7.25 -19.96 1.36
CA VAL A 52 -6.28 -18.97 0.84
C VAL A 52 -4.85 -19.50 0.93
N GLN A 53 -4.52 -20.22 2.01
CA GLN A 53 -3.21 -20.86 2.19
C GLN A 53 -2.98 -21.99 1.18
N GLU A 54 -3.98 -22.81 0.89
CA GLU A 54 -3.90 -23.93 -0.08
C GLU A 54 -3.52 -23.46 -1.49
N ILE A 55 -4.00 -22.28 -1.90
CA ILE A 55 -3.68 -21.70 -3.22
C ILE A 55 -2.42 -20.81 -3.20
N GLY A 56 -1.72 -20.71 -2.06
CA GLY A 56 -0.49 -19.94 -1.92
C GLY A 56 -0.68 -18.43 -2.08
N THR A 57 -1.88 -17.91 -1.75
CA THR A 57 -2.18 -16.48 -1.88
C THR A 57 -2.46 -15.84 -0.51
N GLY A 58 -2.82 -14.57 -0.50
CA GLY A 58 -3.37 -13.91 0.67
C GLY A 58 -3.03 -12.42 0.75
N PRO A 59 -3.56 -11.71 1.75
CA PRO A 59 -3.38 -10.26 1.89
C PRO A 59 -1.90 -9.83 1.99
N HIS A 60 -1.03 -10.74 2.44
CA HIS A 60 0.41 -10.52 2.57
C HIS A 60 1.13 -10.39 1.22
N VAL A 61 0.60 -10.97 0.14
CA VAL A 61 1.23 -10.98 -1.20
C VAL A 61 1.44 -9.56 -1.74
N VAL A 62 0.45 -8.69 -1.56
CA VAL A 62 0.53 -7.29 -2.04
C VAL A 62 1.63 -6.52 -1.30
N ARG A 63 1.75 -6.73 0.02
CA ARG A 63 2.82 -6.15 0.83
C ARG A 63 4.18 -6.65 0.38
N ASP A 64 4.34 -7.96 0.20
CA ASP A 64 5.62 -8.57 -0.14
C ASP A 64 6.08 -8.14 -1.55
N ALA A 65 5.16 -8.02 -2.50
CA ALA A 65 5.44 -7.48 -3.82
C ALA A 65 5.93 -6.02 -3.77
N LEU A 66 5.27 -5.16 -3.00
CA LEU A 66 5.69 -3.76 -2.82
C LEU A 66 7.04 -3.66 -2.10
N ALA A 67 7.24 -4.41 -1.01
CA ALA A 67 8.51 -4.47 -0.30
C ALA A 67 9.65 -4.95 -1.21
N GLY A 68 9.38 -5.94 -2.06
CA GLY A 68 10.33 -6.41 -3.08
C GLY A 68 10.66 -5.34 -4.12
N ARG A 69 9.69 -4.52 -4.55
CA ARG A 69 9.95 -3.37 -5.43
C ARG A 69 10.83 -2.34 -4.75
N LEU A 70 10.51 -1.94 -3.52
CA LEU A 70 11.28 -0.96 -2.75
C LEU A 70 12.70 -1.45 -2.45
N ARG A 71 12.90 -2.74 -2.18
CA ARG A 71 14.23 -3.33 -2.02
C ARG A 71 15.09 -3.18 -3.28
N ARG A 72 14.52 -3.36 -4.47
CA ARG A 72 15.26 -3.12 -5.73
C ARG A 72 15.62 -1.65 -5.93
N GLU A 73 14.81 -0.71 -5.45
CA GLU A 73 15.16 0.72 -5.49
C GLU A 73 16.27 1.06 -4.48
N LEU A 74 16.27 0.42 -3.30
CA LEU A 74 17.36 0.51 -2.32
C LEU A 74 18.69 0.00 -2.91
N GLU A 75 18.67 -1.18 -3.55
CA GLU A 75 19.85 -1.77 -4.21
C GLU A 75 20.40 -0.90 -5.35
N ARG A 76 19.54 -0.07 -5.97
CA ARG A 76 19.92 0.92 -6.99
C ARG A 76 20.43 2.23 -6.42
N GLY A 77 20.49 2.37 -5.09
CA GLY A 77 20.93 3.58 -4.40
C GLY A 77 19.96 4.76 -4.52
N ARG A 78 18.67 4.49 -4.79
CA ARG A 78 17.62 5.53 -4.91
C ARG A 78 16.87 5.79 -3.61
N LEU A 79 17.07 4.93 -2.60
CA LEU A 79 16.56 5.08 -1.26
C LEU A 79 17.73 5.29 -0.30
N ARG A 80 17.47 5.97 0.82
CA ARG A 80 18.46 6.10 1.89
C ARG A 80 18.92 4.72 2.40
N PRO A 81 20.21 4.53 2.75
CA PRO A 81 20.75 3.22 3.09
C PRO A 81 20.10 2.52 4.29
N ASP A 82 19.49 3.28 5.19
CA ASP A 82 18.79 2.85 6.40
C ASP A 82 17.26 2.71 6.20
N ALA A 83 16.75 2.89 4.98
CA ALA A 83 15.34 2.65 4.69
C ALA A 83 14.98 1.18 4.91
N ASP A 84 13.83 0.93 5.52
CA ASP A 84 13.24 -0.41 5.63
C ASP A 84 12.11 -0.57 4.58
N PRO A 85 12.34 -1.32 3.49
CA PRO A 85 11.34 -1.57 2.45
C PRO A 85 10.06 -2.25 2.97
N GLY A 86 10.18 -3.11 3.98
CA GLY A 86 9.05 -3.82 4.57
C GLY A 86 8.17 -2.88 5.38
N ALA A 87 8.79 -2.04 6.21
CA ALA A 87 8.09 -1.01 6.97
C ALA A 87 7.42 0.02 6.04
N ALA A 88 8.13 0.48 5.01
CA ALA A 88 7.59 1.41 4.02
C ALA A 88 6.37 0.83 3.28
N ALA A 89 6.42 -0.44 2.87
CA ALA A 89 5.29 -1.12 2.26
C ALA A 89 4.10 -1.24 3.22
N ALA A 90 4.35 -1.59 4.48
CA ALA A 90 3.32 -1.69 5.51
C ALA A 90 2.65 -0.34 5.79
N LEU A 91 3.41 0.75 5.85
CA LEU A 91 2.88 2.09 6.05
C LEU A 91 1.99 2.54 4.89
N LEU A 92 2.42 2.33 3.63
CA LEU A 92 1.62 2.71 2.47
C LEU A 92 0.29 1.96 2.41
N LEU A 93 0.36 0.64 2.49
CA LEU A 93 -0.83 -0.22 2.39
C LEU A 93 -1.73 -0.09 3.62
N GLY A 94 -1.14 0.07 4.80
CA GLY A 94 -1.85 0.34 6.05
C GLY A 94 -2.64 1.64 5.97
N ALA A 95 -2.06 2.72 5.44
CA ALA A 95 -2.78 3.98 5.23
C ALA A 95 -3.96 3.81 4.25
N CYS A 96 -3.78 3.05 3.17
CA CYS A 96 -4.86 2.75 2.21
C CYS A 96 -5.99 1.94 2.87
N PHE A 97 -5.64 0.95 3.70
CA PHE A 97 -6.61 0.14 4.46
C PHE A 97 -7.36 0.98 5.50
N GLN A 98 -6.65 1.82 6.26
CA GLN A 98 -7.24 2.73 7.24
C GLN A 98 -8.21 3.71 6.59
N ARG A 99 -7.90 4.23 5.39
CA ARG A 99 -8.83 5.05 4.62
C ARG A 99 -10.11 4.30 4.29
N ALA A 100 -10.03 3.05 3.83
CA ALA A 100 -11.22 2.24 3.56
C ALA A 100 -12.03 1.93 4.84
N PHE A 101 -11.34 1.69 5.96
CA PHE A 101 -12.00 1.54 7.25
C PHE A 101 -12.82 2.79 7.62
N PHE A 102 -12.22 3.98 7.59
CA PHE A 102 -12.96 5.22 7.90
C PHE A 102 -14.08 5.53 6.91
N LEU A 103 -13.88 5.24 5.62
CA LEU A 103 -14.91 5.38 4.60
C LEU A 103 -16.18 4.59 4.97
N HIS A 104 -16.05 3.34 5.41
CA HIS A 104 -17.18 2.48 5.75
C HIS A 104 -17.70 2.70 7.17
N PHE A 105 -16.81 2.93 8.13
CA PHE A 105 -17.18 3.04 9.54
C PHE A 105 -17.76 4.41 9.90
N SER A 106 -17.20 5.48 9.32
CA SER A 106 -17.55 6.87 9.66
C SER A 106 -18.13 7.64 8.48
N GLY A 107 -18.12 7.08 7.27
CA GLY A 107 -18.70 7.65 6.07
C GLY A 107 -17.71 8.44 5.20
N PRO A 108 -18.11 8.79 3.97
CA PRO A 108 -17.20 9.39 2.97
C PRO A 108 -16.67 10.78 3.34
N HIS A 109 -17.37 11.51 4.20
CA HIS A 109 -17.01 12.88 4.58
C HIS A 109 -15.77 12.97 5.49
N VAL A 110 -15.36 11.86 6.12
CA VAL A 110 -14.17 11.83 6.99
C VAL A 110 -12.89 11.42 6.26
N VAL A 111 -12.99 11.06 4.97
CA VAL A 111 -11.83 10.65 4.17
C VAL A 111 -11.63 11.60 3.00
N GLN A 112 -10.37 11.84 2.65
CA GLN A 112 -10.04 12.54 1.42
C GLN A 112 -10.44 11.72 0.18
N PRO A 113 -10.83 12.36 -0.93
CA PRO A 113 -10.94 11.71 -2.24
C PRO A 113 -9.67 10.94 -2.58
N VAL A 114 -9.77 9.79 -3.27
CA VAL A 114 -8.60 8.94 -3.50
C VAL A 114 -7.56 9.64 -4.39
N GLU A 115 -8.02 10.51 -5.28
CA GLU A 115 -7.23 11.35 -6.16
C GLU A 115 -6.37 12.37 -5.40
N GLU A 116 -6.79 12.78 -4.21
CA GLU A 116 -6.01 13.68 -3.34
C GLU A 116 -5.15 12.89 -2.35
N PHE A 117 -5.72 11.83 -1.78
CA PHE A 117 -5.07 10.99 -0.79
C PHE A 117 -3.84 10.26 -1.35
N ALA A 118 -3.98 9.59 -2.50
CA ALA A 118 -2.94 8.74 -3.07
C ALA A 118 -1.63 9.48 -3.36
N PRO A 119 -1.61 10.65 -4.05
CA PRO A 119 -0.38 11.38 -4.25
C PRO A 119 0.16 12.00 -2.95
N ALA A 120 -0.69 12.36 -1.99
CA ALA A 120 -0.24 12.92 -0.71
C ALA A 120 0.49 11.88 0.15
N VAL A 121 -0.06 10.67 0.29
CA VAL A 121 0.57 9.59 1.06
C VAL A 121 1.85 9.09 0.38
N ALA A 122 1.86 9.01 -0.96
CA ALA A 122 3.04 8.63 -1.73
C ALA A 122 4.19 9.63 -1.56
N ARG A 123 3.91 10.94 -1.70
CA ARG A 123 4.89 12.01 -1.44
C ARG A 123 5.47 11.93 -0.03
N THR A 124 4.60 11.75 0.96
CA THR A 124 5.00 11.69 2.38
C THR A 124 5.92 10.50 2.63
N LEU A 125 5.55 9.33 2.11
CA LEU A 125 6.38 8.13 2.24
C LEU A 125 7.71 8.30 1.49
N TRP A 126 7.67 8.76 0.24
CA TRP A 126 8.85 8.99 -0.58
C TRP A 126 9.85 9.92 0.10
N ALA A 127 9.37 11.03 0.65
CA ALA A 127 10.21 11.97 1.40
C ALA A 127 10.87 11.35 2.64
N ALA A 128 10.27 10.32 3.24
CA ALA A 128 10.81 9.64 4.42
C ALA A 128 11.87 8.59 4.09
N ILE A 129 11.82 8.01 2.88
CA ILE A 129 12.65 6.85 2.49
C ILE A 129 13.68 7.15 1.39
N ARG A 130 13.66 8.33 0.79
CA ARG A 130 14.68 8.76 -0.18
C ARG A 130 15.94 9.28 0.52
#